data_AF-T0Y280-F1
#
_entry.id   AF-T0Y280-F1
#
_cell.length_a   1.000
_cell.length_b   1.000
_cell.length_c   1.000
_cell.angle_alpha   90.00
_cell.angle_beta   90.00
_cell.angle_gamma   90.00
#
_symmetry.space_group_name_H-M   'P 1'
#
loop_
_entity.id
_entity.type
_entity.pdbx_description
1 polymer ?
#
loop_
_entity_poly.entity_id
_entity_poly.type
_entity_poly.pdbx_seq_one_letter_code
_entity_poly.pdbx_strand_id
1 'polypeptide(L)' 'MVTGGVTKFAKAHPAMDFRLMVRRAYDYALKGIPNLTRDRIDGSRISYFSDHFTRQLKASSMVQDYLGLNP' A
#
# COMPACT_ATOMS: atom_id res chain seq x y z
N MET A 1 -6.42 -18.55 -0.93
CA MET A 1 -4.97 -18.38 -1.19
C MET A 1 -4.55 -17.09 -0.51
N VAL A 2 -3.44 -17.09 0.23
CA VAL A 2 -2.95 -15.92 0.98
C VAL A 2 -1.58 -15.56 0.43
N THR A 3 -1.37 -14.29 0.13
CA THR A 3 -0.10 -13.74 -0.35
C THR A 3 0.23 -12.47 0.42
N GLY A 4 1.50 -12.10 0.46
CA GLY A 4 1.97 -10.91 1.15
C GLY A 4 3.16 -10.31 0.43
N GLY A 5 3.39 -9.02 0.68
CA GLY A 5 4.51 -8.31 0.14
C GLY A 5 4.98 -7.25 1.11
N VAL A 6 6.27 -6.95 1.03
CA VAL A 6 6.91 -5.97 1.88
C VAL A 6 7.88 -5.16 1.02
N THR A 7 7.91 -3.86 1.24
CA THR A 7 8.98 -3.04 0.66
C THR A 7 10.25 -3.35 1.41
N LYS A 8 11.33 -3.65 0.65
CA LYS A 8 12.62 -4.00 1.25
C LYS A 8 13.05 -2.94 2.25
N PHE A 9 13.50 -3.43 3.40
CA PHE A 9 13.93 -2.57 4.49
C PHE A 9 15.10 -1.68 4.05
N ALA A 10 15.03 -0.41 4.46
CA ALA A 10 16.16 0.49 4.50
C ALA A 10 15.99 1.40 5.72
N LYS A 11 17.11 1.91 6.24
CA LYS A 11 17.08 2.86 7.37
C LYS A 11 16.26 4.12 7.06
N ALA A 12 16.35 4.60 5.82
CA ALA A 12 15.52 5.68 5.30
C ALA A 12 15.33 5.50 3.78
N HIS A 13 14.17 5.92 3.28
CA HIS A 13 13.84 5.90 1.86
C HIS A 13 13.58 7.33 1.35
N PRO A 14 14.62 8.16 1.13
CA PRO A 14 14.42 9.57 0.76
C PRO A 14 13.80 9.75 -0.63
N ALA A 15 13.96 8.78 -1.52
CA ALA A 15 13.44 8.81 -2.88
C ALA A 15 12.03 8.19 -3.01
N MET A 16 11.46 7.64 -1.94
CA MET A 16 10.13 7.02 -1.97
C MET A 16 9.29 7.51 -0.81
N ASP A 17 8.15 8.11 -1.14
CA ASP A 17 7.15 8.35 -0.12
C ASP A 17 6.43 7.06 0.30
N PHE A 18 5.61 7.15 1.35
CA PHE A 18 4.86 6.02 1.86
C PHE A 18 3.89 5.41 0.83
N ARG A 19 3.37 6.20 -0.12
CA ARG A 19 2.45 5.71 -1.15
C ARG A 19 3.17 4.77 -2.10
N LEU A 20 4.34 5.16 -2.58
CA LEU A 20 5.19 4.33 -3.42
C LEU A 20 5.72 3.10 -2.66
N MET A 21 6.07 3.25 -1.38
CA MET A 21 6.46 2.12 -0.56
C MET A 21 5.32 1.10 -0.41
N VAL A 22 4.08 1.52 -0.18
CA VAL A 22 2.96 0.56 -0.12
C VAL A 22 2.68 -0.05 -1.50
N ARG A 23 2.76 0.72 -2.58
CA ARG A 23 2.59 0.20 -3.96
C ARG A 23 3.55 -0.92 -4.29
N ARG A 24 4.83 -0.79 -3.94
CA ARG A 24 5.82 -1.86 -4.16
C ARG A 24 5.49 -3.13 -3.38
N ALA A 25 5.04 -2.99 -2.13
CA ALA A 25 4.61 -4.12 -1.32
C ALA A 25 3.35 -4.78 -1.91
N TYR A 26 2.38 -3.98 -2.37
CA TYR A 26 1.17 -4.44 -3.03
C TYR A 26 1.46 -5.19 -4.34
N ASP A 27 2.27 -4.61 -5.23
CA ASP A 27 2.68 -5.24 -6.50
C ASP A 27 3.45 -6.54 -6.26
N TYR A 28 4.27 -6.61 -5.20
CA TYR A 28 4.93 -7.85 -4.81
C TYR A 28 3.92 -8.92 -4.38
N ALA A 29 2.93 -8.56 -3.55
CA ALA A 29 1.89 -9.48 -3.10
C ALA A 29 1.07 -10.04 -4.28
N LEU A 30 0.74 -9.18 -5.26
CA LEU A 30 -0.03 -9.58 -6.45
C LEU A 30 0.66 -10.66 -7.32
N LYS A 31 1.99 -10.79 -7.25
CA LYS A 31 2.70 -11.88 -7.94
C LYS A 31 2.27 -13.27 -7.48
N GLY A 32 1.81 -13.40 -6.23
CA GLY A 32 1.26 -14.65 -5.70
C GLY A 32 -0.17 -14.97 -6.16
N ILE A 33 -0.86 -14.01 -6.80
CA ILE A 33 -2.25 -14.12 -7.26
C ILE A 33 -2.43 -13.42 -8.63
N PRO A 34 -1.74 -13.87 -9.70
CA PRO A 34 -1.62 -13.13 -10.96
C PRO A 34 -2.94 -12.86 -11.69
N ASN A 35 -4.00 -13.62 -11.36
CA ASN A 35 -5.32 -13.49 -11.97
C ASN A 35 -6.32 -12.72 -11.08
N LEU A 36 -5.86 -12.04 -10.03
CA LEU A 36 -6.71 -11.17 -9.23
C LEU A 36 -6.99 -9.88 -10.01
N THR A 37 -8.26 -9.61 -10.28
CA THR A 37 -8.75 -8.37 -10.87
C THR A 37 -9.46 -7.53 -9.79
N ARG A 38 -9.55 -6.22 -9.99
CA ARG A 38 -10.08 -5.28 -8.98
C ARG A 38 -11.53 -5.54 -8.60
N ASP A 39 -12.36 -5.97 -9.54
CA ASP A 39 -13.77 -6.34 -9.35
C ASP A 39 -13.97 -7.51 -8.38
N ARG A 40 -12.90 -8.26 -8.09
CA ARG A 40 -12.90 -9.38 -7.15
C ARG A 40 -12.45 -8.98 -5.74
N ILE A 41 -12.26 -7.69 -5.48
CA ILE A 41 -11.85 -7.15 -4.18
C ILE A 41 -13.09 -6.54 -3.50
N ASP A 42 -13.63 -7.22 -2.50
CA ASP A 42 -14.80 -6.74 -1.74
C ASP A 42 -14.49 -5.50 -0.88
N GLY A 43 -13.23 -5.31 -0.53
CA GLY A 43 -12.78 -4.13 0.20
C GLY A 43 -11.31 -4.20 0.61
N SER A 44 -10.81 -3.06 1.09
CA SER A 44 -9.45 -2.93 1.60
C SER A 44 -9.45 -2.42 3.04
N ARG A 45 -8.50 -2.91 3.85
CA ARG A 45 -8.22 -2.39 5.19
C ARG A 45 -6.79 -1.87 5.20
N ILE A 46 -6.61 -0.65 5.69
CA ILE A 46 -5.29 -0.01 5.75
C ILE A 46 -5.13 0.59 7.15
N SER A 47 -4.07 0.19 7.83
CA SER A 47 -3.65 0.79 9.09
C SER A 47 -2.39 1.62 8.84
N TYR A 48 -2.30 2.73 9.56
CA TYR A 48 -1.11 3.55 9.59
C TYR A 48 -0.98 4.14 10.99
N PHE A 49 0.25 4.43 11.39
CA PHE A 49 0.48 5.26 12.56
C PHE A 49 0.42 6.72 12.12
N SER A 50 -0.48 7.48 12.72
CA SER A 50 -0.58 8.92 12.45
C SER A 50 0.62 9.62 13.04
N ASP A 51 1.67 9.74 12.23
CA ASP A 51 2.80 10.57 12.58
C ASP A 51 2.50 12.03 12.16
N HIS A 52 2.73 12.96 13.07
CA HIS A 52 2.67 14.39 12.74
C HIS A 52 3.93 14.81 11.95
N PHE A 53 4.95 13.94 11.86
CA PHE A 53 6.24 14.22 11.22
C PHE A 53 6.09 14.41 9.70
N THR A 54 5.21 13.64 9.07
CA THR A 54 4.87 13.80 7.64
C THR A 54 3.83 14.88 7.41
N ARG A 55 3.23 15.44 8.48
CA ARG A 55 2.08 16.38 8.43
C ARG A 55 0.88 15.82 7.65
N GLN A 56 0.72 14.49 7.62
CA GLN A 56 -0.35 13.81 6.89
C GLN A 56 -1.24 13.00 7.84
N LEU A 57 -2.43 13.55 8.16
CA LEU A 57 -3.43 12.89 9.02
C LEU A 57 -4.33 11.89 8.27
N LYS A 58 -4.01 11.58 7.00
CA LYS A 58 -4.83 10.71 6.13
C LYS A 58 -3.98 9.77 5.27
N ALA A 59 -2.82 9.33 5.77
CA ALA A 59 -1.90 8.49 5.00
C ALA A 59 -2.57 7.22 4.45
N SER A 60 -3.43 6.54 5.23
CA SER A 60 -4.21 5.40 4.73
C SER A 60 -5.06 5.75 3.51
N SER A 61 -5.83 6.84 3.56
CA SER A 61 -6.70 7.24 2.45
C SER A 61 -5.89 7.62 1.21
N MET A 62 -4.75 8.29 1.39
CA MET A 62 -3.86 8.64 0.28
C MET A 62 -3.26 7.40 -0.40
N VAL A 63 -2.93 6.36 0.38
CA VAL A 63 -2.49 5.07 -0.17
C VAL A 63 -3.64 4.38 -0.91
N GLN A 64 -4.84 4.37 -0.34
CA GLN A 64 -6.01 3.75 -0.96
C GLN A 64 -6.30 4.34 -2.34
N ASP A 65 -6.27 5.67 -2.44
CA ASP A 65 -6.40 6.41 -3.69
C ASP A 65 -5.23 6.09 -4.66
N TYR A 66 -3.99 6.12 -4.18
CA TYR A 66 -2.81 5.82 -5.00
C TYR A 66 -2.81 4.40 -5.60
N LEU A 67 -3.40 3.42 -4.91
CA LEU A 67 -3.57 2.05 -5.42
C LEU A 67 -4.78 1.89 -6.35
N GLY A 68 -5.65 2.90 -6.44
CA GLY A 68 -6.93 2.82 -7.14
C GLY A 68 -7.86 1.80 -6.49
N LEU A 69 -7.90 1.80 -5.15
CA LEU A 69 -8.80 0.99 -4.32
C LEU A 69 -9.89 1.86 -3.64
N ASN A 70 -10.02 3.11 -4.09
CA ASN A 70 -11.16 3.96 -3.75
C ASN A 70 -12.35 3.54 -4.65
N PRO A 71 -13.57 3.39 -4.10
CA PRO A 71 -14.77 3.07 -4.88
C PRO A 71 -15.10 4.10 -5.95
#